data_AF-A0A973IK02-F1
#
_entry.id   AF-A0A973IK02-F1
#
_cell.length_a   1.000
_cell.length_b   1.000
_cell.length_c   1.000
_cell.angle_alpha   90.00
_cell.angle_beta   90.00
_cell.angle_gamma   90.00
#
_symmetry.space_group_name_H-M   'P 1'
#
loop_
_entity.id
_entity.type
_entity.pdbx_description
1 polymer ?
#
loop_
_entity_poly.entity_id
_entity_poly.type
_entity_poly.pdbx_seq_one_letter_code
_entity_poly.pdbx_strand_id
1 'polypeptide(L)'
;ELDQFIIHQVSKVHTESLVNVLGLDPEKVHAIYPEMGNIGPASVPIVLAKAMESGKLKKGDRVALLGIGSGLNCSMAEVVW
;
A
#
# COMPACT_ATOMS: atom_id res chain seq x y z
N GLU A 1 8.01 -12.20 4.96
CA GLU A 1 9.06 -11.29 5.44
C GLU A 1 8.58 -9.86 5.64
N LEU A 2 7.73 -9.33 4.75
CA LEU A 2 7.12 -8.01 4.92
C LEU A 2 5.89 -8.08 5.83
N ASP A 3 5.75 -7.06 6.66
CA ASP A 3 4.69 -6.95 7.68
C ASP A 3 3.51 -6.13 7.19
N GLN A 4 3.75 -5.11 6.34
CA GLN A 4 2.72 -4.19 5.86
C GLN A 4 2.97 -3.78 4.40
N PHE A 5 1.89 -3.59 3.64
CA PHE A 5 1.93 -3.19 2.22
C PHE A 5 1.18 -1.88 2.02
N ILE A 6 1.94 -0.85 1.63
CA ILE A 6 1.46 0.49 1.32
C ILE A 6 1.50 0.66 -0.20
N ILE A 7 0.33 0.60 -0.82
CA ILE A 7 0.18 0.48 -2.26
C ILE A 7 -0.51 1.73 -2.82
N HIS A 8 -0.04 2.27 -3.94
CA HIS A 8 -0.84 3.21 -4.75
C HIS A 8 -2.11 2.52 -5.30
N GLN A 9 -3.29 3.11 -5.10
CA GLN A 9 -4.58 2.45 -5.35
C GLN A 9 -5.35 3.14 -6.48
N VAL A 10 -5.56 2.42 -7.59
CA VAL A 10 -6.32 2.91 -8.74
C VAL A 10 -7.82 2.68 -8.55
N SER A 11 -8.20 1.46 -8.15
CA SER A 11 -9.57 1.09 -7.79
C SER A 11 -9.57 -0.19 -6.93
N LYS A 12 -10.73 -0.55 -6.37
CA LYS A 12 -10.94 -1.81 -5.66
C LYS A 12 -10.48 -3.02 -6.48
N VAL A 13 -10.98 -3.14 -7.71
CA VAL A 13 -10.70 -4.29 -8.60
C VAL A 13 -9.21 -4.44 -8.90
N HIS A 14 -8.51 -3.34 -9.18
CA HIS A 14 -7.06 -3.40 -9.47
C HIS A 14 -6.26 -3.76 -8.22
N THR A 15 -6.64 -3.22 -7.05
CA THR A 15 -5.98 -3.52 -5.78
C THR A 15 -6.17 -4.99 -5.41
N GLU A 16 -7.39 -5.50 -5.47
CA GLU A 16 -7.70 -6.92 -5.21
C GLU A 16 -6.99 -7.85 -6.20
N SER A 17 -6.93 -7.48 -7.48
CA SER A 17 -6.19 -8.24 -8.48
C SER A 17 -4.69 -8.31 -8.15
N LEU A 18 -4.08 -7.19 -7.75
CA LEU A 18 -2.67 -7.15 -7.35
C LEU A 18 -2.42 -8.00 -6.09
N VAL A 19 -3.28 -7.87 -5.09
CA VAL A 19 -3.23 -8.66 -3.84
C VAL A 19 -3.29 -10.16 -4.15
N ASN A 20 -4.21 -10.58 -5.02
CA ASN A 20 -4.36 -11.98 -5.41
C ASN A 20 -3.16 -12.49 -6.20
N VAL A 21 -2.67 -11.74 -7.18
CA VAL A 21 -1.52 -12.13 -8.02
C VAL A 21 -0.24 -12.28 -7.20
N LEU A 22 -0.04 -11.41 -6.20
CA LEU A 22 1.12 -11.43 -5.32
C LEU A 22 0.95 -12.35 -4.10
N GLY A 23 -0.23 -12.96 -3.90
CA GLY A 23 -0.52 -13.80 -2.74
C GLY A 23 -0.40 -13.07 -1.41
N LEU A 24 -0.77 -11.78 -1.38
CA LEU A 24 -0.67 -10.96 -0.18
C LEU A 24 -1.82 -11.26 0.78
N ASP A 25 -1.53 -11.19 2.07
CA ASP A 25 -2.56 -11.15 3.11
C ASP A 25 -3.31 -9.81 3.04
N PRO A 26 -4.64 -9.79 2.76
CA PRO A 26 -5.41 -8.57 2.67
C PRO A 26 -5.38 -7.73 3.95
N GLU A 27 -5.20 -8.34 5.13
CA GLU A 27 -5.15 -7.61 6.40
C GLU A 27 -3.91 -6.71 6.55
N LYS A 28 -2.86 -7.01 5.76
CA LYS A 28 -1.62 -6.23 5.67
C LYS A 28 -1.67 -5.14 4.60
N VAL A 29 -2.78 -5.02 3.87
CA VAL A 29 -2.95 -4.05 2.77
C VAL A 29 -3.97 -3.00 3.21
N HIS A 30 -3.56 -1.73 3.21
CA HIS A 30 -4.38 -0.65 3.75
C HIS A 30 -5.15 0.07 2.65
N ALA A 31 -6.47 -0.10 2.61
CA ALA A 31 -7.35 0.53 1.63
C ALA A 31 -7.85 1.90 2.09
N ILE A 32 -7.60 2.94 1.27
CA ILE A 32 -8.16 4.29 1.48
C ILE A 32 -9.11 4.69 0.35
N TYR A 33 -9.08 3.96 -0.78
CA TYR A 33 -9.95 4.22 -1.92
C TYR A 33 -11.46 4.24 -1.60
N PRO A 34 -12.02 3.51 -0.60
CA PRO A 34 -13.45 3.60 -0.29
C PRO A 34 -13.89 4.99 0.18
N GLU A 35 -13.00 5.73 0.83
CA GLU A 35 -13.28 7.04 1.43
C GLU A 35 -12.69 8.19 0.62
N MET A 36 -11.50 7.99 0.03
CA MET A 36 -10.70 9.06 -0.57
C MET A 36 -10.47 8.91 -2.08
N GLY A 37 -10.89 7.78 -2.67
CA GLY A 37 -10.60 7.47 -4.07
C GLY A 37 -9.10 7.37 -4.36
N ASN A 38 -8.71 7.68 -5.59
CA ASN A 38 -7.31 7.71 -6.02
C ASN A 38 -6.73 9.13 -5.83
N ILE A 39 -5.71 9.26 -4.98
CA ILE A 39 -5.05 10.54 -4.66
C ILE A 39 -3.71 10.68 -5.43
N GLY A 40 -3.54 9.90 -6.50
CA GLY A 40 -2.35 9.90 -7.35
C GLY A 40 -1.06 9.64 -6.55
N PRO A 41 0.02 10.41 -6.77
CA PRO A 41 1.31 10.18 -6.12
C PRO A 41 1.27 10.37 -4.59
N ALA A 42 0.27 11.11 -4.06
CA ALA A 42 0.10 11.28 -2.63
C ALA A 42 -0.52 10.05 -1.94
N SER A 43 -1.03 9.08 -2.71
CA SER A 43 -1.67 7.89 -2.13
C SER A 43 -0.74 7.10 -1.22
N VAL A 44 0.50 6.82 -1.65
CA VAL A 44 1.45 6.02 -0.84
C VAL A 44 1.73 6.66 0.53
N PRO A 45 2.19 7.92 0.63
CA PRO A 45 2.44 8.52 1.95
C PRO A 45 1.16 8.69 2.80
N ILE A 46 -0.01 8.94 2.19
CA ILE A 46 -1.29 9.03 2.94
C ILE A 46 -1.69 7.66 3.50
N VAL A 47 -1.56 6.59 2.73
CA VAL A 47 -1.83 5.22 3.21
C VAL A 47 -0.87 4.85 4.35
N LEU A 48 0.42 5.19 4.23
CA LEU A 48 1.41 4.97 5.29
C LEU A 48 1.03 5.73 6.57
N ALA A 49 0.64 7.00 6.45
CA ALA A 49 0.21 7.81 7.59
C ALA A 49 -1.03 7.21 8.29
N LYS A 50 -2.04 6.77 7.52
CA LYS A 50 -3.22 6.10 8.09
C LYS A 50 -2.87 4.77 8.76
N ALA A 51 -1.95 3.99 8.19
CA ALA A 51 -1.47 2.76 8.82
C ALA A 51 -0.78 3.05 10.17
N MET A 52 0.02 4.12 10.25
CA MET A 52 0.61 4.59 11.50
C MET A 52 -0.46 5.04 12.51
N GLU A 53 -1.41 5.87 12.11
CA GLU A 53 -2.51 6.37 12.97
C GLU A 53 -3.38 5.25 13.53
N SER A 54 -3.60 4.18 12.74
CA SER A 54 -4.35 3.00 13.16
C SER A 54 -3.61 2.08 14.14
N GLY A 55 -2.33 2.36 14.44
CA GLY A 55 -1.50 1.55 15.33
C GLY A 55 -1.06 0.20 14.74
N LYS A 56 -1.21 -0.01 13.42
CA LYS A 56 -0.76 -1.26 12.75
C LYS A 56 0.76 -1.33 12.56
N LEU A 57 1.47 -0.19 12.58
CA LEU A 57 2.93 -0.14 12.42
C LEU A 57 3.64 -0.20 13.80
N LYS A 58 4.59 -1.12 13.94
CA LYS A 58 5.41 -1.30 15.14
C LYS A 58 6.89 -1.16 14.80
N LYS A 59 7.68 -0.77 15.80
CA LYS A 59 9.14 -0.69 15.65
C LYS A 59 9.69 -2.07 15.25
N GLY A 60 10.47 -2.11 14.18
CA GLY A 60 11.02 -3.30 13.56
C GLY A 60 10.21 -3.85 12.39
N ASP A 61 8.97 -3.38 12.16
CA ASP A 61 8.14 -3.85 11.05
C ASP A 61 8.79 -3.49 9.70
N ARG A 62 8.81 -4.45 8.77
CA ARG A 62 9.27 -4.24 7.40
C ARG A 62 8.09 -3.84 6.53
N VAL A 63 8.04 -2.58 6.13
CA VAL A 63 6.93 -1.95 5.39
C VAL A 63 7.32 -1.76 3.93
N ALA A 64 6.54 -2.35 3.02
CA ALA A 64 6.72 -2.16 1.59
C ALA A 64 5.92 -0.96 1.07
N LEU A 65 6.60 -0.09 0.34
CA LEU A 65 6.00 1.01 -0.43
C LEU A 65 6.04 0.64 -1.90
N LEU A 66 4.90 0.60 -2.58
CA LEU A 66 4.89 0.26 -4.01
C LEU A 66 3.81 0.96 -4.82
N GLY A 67 4.08 1.11 -6.11
CA GLY A 67 3.12 1.66 -7.06
C GLY A 67 3.46 1.31 -8.50
N ILE A 68 2.40 1.24 -9.31
CA ILE A 68 2.46 1.13 -10.77
C ILE A 68 1.81 2.38 -11.33
N GLY A 69 2.58 3.16 -12.09
CA GLY A 69 2.17 4.44 -12.68
C GLY A 69 2.23 4.43 -14.20
N SER A 70 1.58 5.40 -14.84
CA SER A 70 1.60 5.55 -16.30
C SER A 70 3.04 5.67 -16.84
N GLY A 71 3.32 4.94 -17.92
CA GLY A 71 4.68 4.68 -18.42
C GLY A 71 4.72 3.45 -19.34
N LEU A 72 4.81 2.21 -18.86
CA LEU A 72 4.60 1.78 -17.48
C LEU A 72 5.90 1.79 -16.66
N ASN A 73 5.80 2.31 -15.44
CA ASN A 73 6.86 2.25 -14.45
C ASN A 73 6.34 1.59 -13.18
N CYS A 74 7.19 0.78 -12.56
CA CYS A 74 6.94 0.17 -11.27
C CYS A 74 8.11 0.49 -10.35
N SER A 75 7.80 0.96 -9.15
CA SER A 75 8.79 1.23 -8.11
C SER A 75 8.37 0.54 -6.82
N MET A 76 9.36 -0.01 -6.13
CA MET A 76 9.21 -0.63 -4.82
C MET A 76 10.33 -0.14 -3.91
N ALA A 77 10.00 0.13 -2.65
CA ALA A 77 10.95 0.49 -1.61
C ALA A 77 10.55 -0.16 -0.29
N GLU A 78 11.51 -0.31 0.61
CA GLU A 78 11.29 -0.83 1.96
C GLU A 78 11.60 0.26 3.00
N VAL A 79 10.78 0.31 4.05
CA VAL A 79 11.05 1.04 5.29
C VAL A 79 11.05 0.03 6.43
N VAL A 80 12.09 0.04 7.25
CA VAL A 80 12.05 -0.62 8.56
C VAL A 80 11.57 0.44 9.56
N TRP A 81 10.38 0.23 10.11
CA TRP A 81 9.69 1.18 10.99
C TRP A 81 10.33 1.25 12.38
#